data_AF-A0A0S6WBL0-F1
#
_entry.id   AF-A0A0S6WBL0-F1
#
_cell.length_a   1.000
_cell.length_b   1.000
_cell.length_c   1.000
_cell.angle_alpha   90.00
_cell.angle_beta   90.00
_cell.angle_gamma   90.00
#
_symmetry.space_group_name_H-M   'P 1'
#
loop_
_entity.id
_entity.type
_entity.pdbx_description
1 polymer ?
#
loop_
_entity_poly.entity_id
_entity_poly.type
_entity_poly.pdbx_seq_one_letter_code
_entity_poly.pdbx_strand_id
1 'polypeptide(L)'
;MIHASRCGQECGEIVATASPMPRLSGRCPDAMTSSHSWLLSSVPGTHHLQFNHYRKLMDQKVTKHRLLCIVCPEGCEMDIDEQDGNLVFPKGICRRGQEYARQEIYNPCRVLTTTVPIRGGEIPMLPVRSSQAIPMAKLIEAMQQIANIEGNAPVKTGDVICQDIAHTGITLIACRTILNSRTWVARNK
;
A
#
# COMPACT_ATOMS: atom_id res chain seq x y z
N MET A 1 21.69 8.59 47.46
CA MET A 1 20.74 7.82 48.29
C MET A 1 20.09 6.80 47.36
N ILE A 2 20.11 5.51 47.73
CA ILE A 2 19.32 4.39 47.15
C ILE A 2 19.88 3.85 45.82
N HIS A 3 20.76 2.84 45.89
CA HIS A 3 20.52 1.38 45.75
C HIS A 3 20.38 0.96 44.27
N ALA A 4 21.32 0.15 43.76
CA ALA A 4 21.23 -1.32 43.68
C ALA A 4 20.35 -1.74 42.49
N SER A 5 20.51 -2.86 41.80
CA SER A 5 21.16 -4.13 42.07
C SER A 5 21.00 -4.96 40.79
N ARG A 6 21.92 -5.92 40.60
CA ARG A 6 21.75 -7.21 39.89
C ARG A 6 20.45 -7.44 39.09
N CYS A 7 20.61 -7.84 37.83
CA CYS A 7 19.97 -9.01 37.26
C CYS A 7 20.80 -9.37 36.02
N GLY A 8 21.48 -10.51 35.93
CA GLY A 8 20.92 -11.84 36.03
C GLY A 8 21.11 -12.47 34.65
N GLN A 9 21.79 -13.61 34.60
CA GLN A 9 21.90 -14.49 33.43
C GLN A 9 20.50 -14.68 32.81
N GLU A 10 20.30 -14.91 31.52
CA GLU A 10 20.84 -15.97 30.67
C GLU A 10 20.51 -15.57 29.22
N CYS A 11 21.41 -15.85 28.26
CA CYS A 11 21.02 -16.25 26.91
C CYS A 11 22.22 -16.93 26.28
N GLY A 12 22.11 -18.24 26.14
CA GLY A 12 23.16 -19.15 25.70
C GLY A 12 23.67 -18.88 24.29
N GLU A 13 24.98 -19.06 24.17
CA GLU A 13 25.65 -19.92 23.21
C GLU A 13 24.81 -20.39 22.00
N ILE A 14 25.13 -19.84 20.83
CA ILE A 14 24.97 -20.58 19.57
C ILE A 14 26.30 -20.52 18.84
N VAL A 15 26.91 -21.69 18.77
CA VAL A 15 28.21 -21.98 18.18
C VAL A 15 28.12 -21.76 16.66
N ALA A 16 28.81 -20.74 16.15
CA ALA A 16 29.10 -20.62 14.72
C ALA A 16 30.59 -20.89 14.55
N THR A 17 30.87 -22.11 14.10
CA THR A 17 32.18 -22.67 13.81
C THR A 17 32.95 -21.80 12.81
N ALA A 18 34.25 -21.70 13.07
CA ALA A 18 35.21 -20.96 12.27
C ALA A 18 35.19 -21.35 10.79
N SER A 19 35.34 -20.36 9.92
CA SER A 19 35.96 -20.52 8.60
C SER A 19 36.96 -19.40 8.38
N PRO A 20 38.11 -19.70 7.74
CA PRO A 20 39.37 -19.03 7.98
C PRO A 20 39.45 -17.67 7.27
N MET A 21 40.10 -16.71 7.93
CA MET A 21 40.46 -15.43 7.32
C MET A 21 41.40 -15.65 6.13
N PRO A 22 41.23 -14.90 5.02
CA PRO A 22 42.23 -14.87 3.96
C PRO A 22 43.52 -14.24 4.49
N ARG A 23 44.59 -15.03 4.43
CA ARG A 23 45.96 -14.67 4.77
C ARG A 23 46.45 -13.60 3.80
N LEU A 24 46.27 -12.33 4.13
CA LEU A 24 46.95 -11.23 3.46
C LEU A 24 48.43 -11.31 3.83
N SER A 25 49.20 -11.96 2.96
CA SER A 25 50.65 -11.91 2.92
C SER A 25 51.09 -10.48 2.59
N GLY A 26 51.19 -9.64 3.61
CA GLY A 26 51.71 -8.29 3.51
C GLY A 26 52.69 -8.07 4.65
N ARG A 27 53.96 -8.23 4.31
CA ARG A 27 55.16 -7.91 5.07
C ARG A 27 54.99 -6.55 5.79
N CYS A 28 54.75 -6.54 7.11
CA CYS A 28 54.85 -5.32 7.91
C CYS A 28 56.33 -4.91 7.95
N PRO A 29 56.73 -3.71 7.50
CA PRO A 29 58.08 -3.24 7.71
C PRO A 29 58.27 -2.94 9.20
N ASP A 30 59.39 -3.41 9.72
CA ASP A 30 59.87 -3.17 11.07
C ASP A 30 59.86 -1.68 11.40
N ALA A 31 59.17 -1.31 12.48
CA ALA A 31 59.37 -0.04 13.14
C ALA A 31 59.48 -0.29 14.65
N MET A 32 60.59 -0.92 15.04
CA MET A 32 61.19 -0.62 16.32
C MET A 32 61.62 0.84 16.27
N THR A 33 61.10 1.70 17.14
CA THR A 33 61.90 2.68 17.87
C THR A 33 61.04 3.41 18.89
N SER A 34 61.35 3.12 20.16
CA SER A 34 61.52 4.09 21.24
C SER A 34 60.56 5.28 21.29
N SER A 35 59.72 5.25 22.33
CA SER A 35 59.46 6.36 23.24
C SER A 35 60.37 7.57 23.00
N HIS A 36 59.93 8.52 22.18
CA HIS A 36 60.25 9.92 22.37
C HIS A 36 58.97 10.73 22.27
N SER A 37 58.66 11.28 23.44
CA SER A 37 57.65 12.26 23.72
C SER A 37 57.81 13.53 22.87
N TRP A 38 56.70 14.24 22.71
CA TRP A 38 56.58 15.63 22.23
C TRP A 38 56.83 15.84 20.73
N LEU A 39 55.74 16.01 19.99
CA LEU A 39 55.42 17.27 19.28
C LEU A 39 54.08 17.13 18.56
N LEU A 40 53.03 17.58 19.24
CA LEU A 40 51.85 18.15 18.62
C LEU A 40 52.31 19.24 17.65
N SER A 41 52.27 18.97 16.34
CA SER A 41 52.24 19.99 15.29
C SER A 41 51.83 19.35 13.97
N SER A 42 50.58 19.62 13.59
CA SER A 42 50.24 19.94 12.19
C SER A 42 50.43 18.82 11.16
N VAL A 43 49.50 17.86 11.11
CA VAL A 43 49.11 17.29 9.81
C VAL A 43 47.80 17.98 9.40
N PRO A 44 47.84 19.03 8.56
CA PRO A 44 46.64 19.58 7.98
C PRO A 44 46.12 18.60 6.93
N GLY A 45 44.86 18.17 7.07
CA GLY A 45 44.12 17.58 5.97
C GLY A 45 43.84 16.09 6.00
N THR A 46 43.88 15.41 7.15
CA THR A 46 43.38 14.02 7.25
C THR A 46 41.86 13.98 7.48
N HIS A 47 41.13 14.16 6.37
CA HIS A 47 39.89 13.44 6.04
C HIS A 47 38.89 13.18 7.18
N HIS A 48 38.41 14.24 7.86
CA HIS A 48 37.16 14.16 8.64
C HIS A 48 35.89 14.11 7.75
N LEU A 49 36.07 14.03 6.43
CA LEU A 49 35.03 14.12 5.41
C LEU A 49 34.71 12.77 4.74
N GLN A 50 34.59 11.68 5.48
CA GLN A 50 34.14 10.42 4.86
C GLN A 50 33.05 9.64 5.59
N PHE A 51 32.63 10.01 6.80
CA PHE A 51 31.49 9.31 7.45
C PHE A 51 30.13 10.00 7.24
N ASN A 52 30.08 11.33 7.25
CA ASN A 52 28.80 12.04 7.10
C ASN A 52 28.25 12.04 5.67
N HIS A 53 29.10 11.86 4.65
CA HIS A 53 28.66 11.79 3.25
C HIS A 53 27.92 10.47 2.95
N TYR A 54 28.38 9.35 3.52
CA TYR A 54 27.77 8.04 3.29
C TYR A 54 26.45 7.84 4.05
N ARG A 55 26.22 8.56 5.16
CA ARG A 55 24.94 8.47 5.88
C ARG A 55 23.77 9.03 5.07
N LYS A 56 24.00 10.02 4.20
CA LYS A 56 23.00 10.51 3.24
C LYS A 56 22.70 9.52 2.12
N LEU A 57 23.57 8.56 1.85
CA LEU A 57 23.39 7.53 0.83
C LEU A 57 22.72 6.26 1.36
N MET A 58 22.71 6.03 2.68
CA MET A 58 22.19 4.81 3.30
C MET A 58 20.77 4.92 3.88
N ASP A 59 20.12 6.08 3.77
CA ASP A 59 18.76 6.30 4.31
C ASP A 59 17.65 6.21 3.25
N GLN A 60 17.93 5.51 2.13
CA GLN A 60 16.89 5.20 1.15
C GLN A 60 15.90 4.20 1.76
N LYS A 61 14.75 4.72 2.20
CA LYS A 61 13.68 3.93 2.80
C LYS A 61 12.97 3.12 1.71
N VAL A 62 13.44 1.90 1.46
CA VAL A 62 12.80 0.96 0.53
C VAL A 62 11.59 0.31 1.20
N THR A 63 10.39 0.52 0.65
CA THR A 63 9.15 -0.15 1.11
C THR A 63 8.84 -1.31 0.17
N LYS A 64 8.58 -2.50 0.72
CA LYS A 64 8.29 -3.69 -0.08
C LYS A 64 6.81 -3.99 -0.08
N HIS A 65 6.24 -4.19 -1.27
CA HIS A 65 4.85 -4.56 -1.49
C HIS A 65 4.77 -5.93 -2.16
N ARG A 66 3.93 -6.82 -1.64
CA ARG A 66 3.65 -8.12 -2.27
C ARG A 66 2.23 -8.15 -2.76
N LEU A 67 2.04 -8.40 -4.06
CA LEU A 67 0.74 -8.34 -4.73
C LEU A 67 0.54 -9.53 -5.66
N LEU A 68 -0.69 -10.03 -5.72
CA LEU A 68 -1.13 -11.00 -6.72
C LEU A 68 -1.90 -10.28 -7.81
N CYS A 69 -1.52 -10.46 -9.08
CA CYS A 69 -2.26 -9.90 -10.19
C CYS A 69 -3.60 -10.63 -10.38
N ILE A 70 -4.72 -9.96 -10.10
CA ILE A 70 -6.07 -10.52 -10.29
C ILE A 70 -6.67 -10.25 -11.68
N VAL A 71 -5.89 -9.64 -12.59
CA VAL A 71 -6.37 -9.18 -13.90
C VAL A 71 -6.35 -10.28 -14.97
N CYS A 72 -5.47 -11.27 -14.82
CA CYS A 72 -5.31 -12.37 -15.77
C CYS A 72 -5.48 -13.73 -15.06
N PRO A 73 -5.89 -14.79 -15.80
CA PRO A 73 -6.07 -16.12 -15.23
C PRO A 73 -4.78 -16.74 -14.68
N GLU A 74 -3.62 -16.31 -15.18
CA GLU A 74 -2.30 -16.78 -14.73
C GLU A 74 -1.96 -16.35 -13.29
N GLY A 75 -2.52 -15.25 -12.80
CA GLY A 75 -2.36 -14.87 -11.39
C GLY A 75 -0.92 -14.62 -10.94
N CYS A 76 -0.12 -13.82 -11.68
CA CYS A 76 1.29 -13.62 -11.34
C CYS A 76 1.49 -12.98 -9.96
N GLU A 77 2.34 -13.57 -9.12
CA GLU A 77 2.82 -12.98 -7.87
C GLU A 77 3.95 -11.99 -8.16
N MET A 78 3.92 -10.83 -7.49
CA MET A 78 4.83 -9.72 -7.72
C MET A 78 5.31 -9.16 -6.38
N ASP A 79 6.62 -9.20 -6.17
CA ASP A 79 7.29 -8.42 -5.14
C ASP A 79 7.76 -7.10 -5.77
N ILE A 80 7.24 -5.98 -5.28
CA ILE A 80 7.47 -4.63 -5.80
C ILE A 80 8.21 -3.83 -4.74
N ASP A 81 9.36 -3.28 -5.12
CA ASP A 81 10.13 -2.39 -4.27
C ASP A 81 9.76 -0.94 -4.60
N GLU A 82 9.33 -0.18 -3.59
CA GLU A 82 9.08 1.25 -3.69
C GLU A 82 10.29 2.02 -3.14
N GLN A 83 10.92 2.83 -4.01
CA GLN A 83 12.09 3.65 -3.69
C GLN A 83 11.78 5.09 -4.07
N ASP A 84 11.79 5.99 -3.08
CA ASP A 84 11.57 7.44 -3.28
C ASP A 84 10.30 7.77 -4.12
N GLY A 85 9.22 7.01 -3.94
CA GLY A 85 7.96 7.19 -4.68
C GLY A 85 7.94 6.61 -6.10
N ASN A 86 8.97 5.87 -6.50
CA ASN A 86 9.00 5.10 -7.74
C ASN A 86 8.86 3.60 -7.46
N LEU A 87 7.97 2.93 -8.20
CA LEU A 87 7.79 1.49 -8.12
C LEU A 87 8.73 0.76 -9.08
N VAL A 88 9.58 -0.10 -8.53
CA VAL A 88 10.46 -1.00 -9.28
C VAL A 88 9.78 -2.36 -9.41
N PHE A 89 9.52 -2.76 -10.65
CA PHE A 89 8.84 -4.02 -10.97
C PHE A 89 9.83 -5.14 -11.30
N PRO A 90 9.54 -6.40 -10.94
CA PRO A 90 10.34 -7.54 -11.33
C PRO A 90 10.25 -7.79 -12.85
N LYS A 91 11.30 -8.40 -13.41
CA LYS A 91 11.34 -8.75 -14.84
C LYS A 91 10.33 -9.87 -15.13
N GLY A 92 9.65 -9.78 -16.27
CA GLY A 92 8.68 -10.80 -16.72
C GLY A 92 7.22 -10.48 -16.43
N ILE A 93 6.92 -9.35 -15.77
CA ILE A 93 5.54 -8.92 -15.52
C ILE A 93 4.96 -8.18 -16.73
N CYS A 94 3.75 -8.58 -17.12
CA CYS A 94 3.03 -7.94 -18.22
C CYS A 94 2.63 -6.49 -17.89
N ARG A 95 2.45 -5.67 -18.92
CA ARG A 95 2.04 -4.26 -18.78
C ARG A 95 0.77 -4.09 -17.93
N ARG A 96 -0.22 -4.97 -18.11
CA ARG A 96 -1.48 -4.95 -17.36
C ARG A 96 -1.29 -5.17 -15.86
N GLY A 97 -0.38 -6.07 -15.48
CA GLY A 97 -0.05 -6.33 -14.08
C GLY A 97 0.63 -5.15 -13.40
N GLN A 98 1.52 -4.45 -14.11
CA GLN A 98 2.17 -3.23 -13.60
C GLN A 98 1.16 -2.09 -13.40
N GLU A 99 0.24 -1.90 -14.33
CA GLU A 99 -0.84 -0.90 -14.23
C GLU A 99 -1.74 -1.19 -13.01
N TYR A 100 -2.14 -2.46 -12.85
CA TYR A 100 -2.93 -2.90 -11.71
C TYR A 100 -2.21 -2.66 -10.38
N ALA A 101 -0.94 -3.04 -10.28
CA ALA A 101 -0.16 -2.84 -9.07
C ALA A 101 0.04 -1.36 -8.73
N ARG A 102 0.29 -0.50 -9.72
CA ARG A 102 0.33 0.96 -9.51
C ARG A 102 -0.98 1.47 -8.94
N GLN A 103 -2.10 1.04 -9.51
CA GLN A 103 -3.42 1.45 -9.06
C GLN A 103 -3.72 0.96 -7.63
N GLU A 104 -3.45 -0.31 -7.34
CA GLU A 104 -3.72 -0.89 -6.02
C GLU A 104 -2.86 -0.27 -4.91
N ILE A 105 -1.59 0.06 -5.19
CA ILE A 105 -0.67 0.68 -4.21
C ILE A 105 -1.03 2.15 -3.97
N TYR A 106 -1.21 2.94 -5.03
CA TYR A 106 -1.39 4.39 -4.87
C TYR A 106 -2.84 4.82 -4.66
N ASN A 107 -3.80 4.18 -5.31
CA ASN A 107 -5.20 4.57 -5.25
C ASN A 107 -6.12 3.36 -5.51
N PRO A 108 -6.32 2.48 -4.51
CA PRO A 108 -7.17 1.32 -4.67
C PRO A 108 -8.62 1.77 -4.92
N CYS A 109 -9.16 1.38 -6.07
CA CYS A 109 -10.54 1.69 -6.46
C CYS A 109 -11.40 0.44 -6.53
N ARG A 110 -12.66 0.54 -6.12
CA ARG A 110 -13.65 -0.54 -6.19
C ARG A 110 -14.98 -0.02 -6.71
N VAL A 111 -15.72 -0.84 -7.44
CA VAL A 111 -17.09 -0.50 -7.84
C VAL A 111 -17.98 -0.65 -6.62
N LEU A 112 -18.71 0.41 -6.28
CA LEU A 112 -19.61 0.43 -5.13
C LEU A 112 -20.93 -0.22 -5.54
N THR A 113 -21.34 -1.29 -4.86
CA THR A 113 -22.62 -1.98 -5.06
C THR A 113 -23.41 -1.97 -3.77
N THR A 114 -24.60 -1.36 -3.78
CA THR A 114 -25.41 -1.15 -2.57
C THR A 114 -26.90 -1.26 -2.90
N THR A 115 -27.74 -0.98 -1.91
CA THR A 115 -29.19 -0.91 -2.08
C THR A 115 -29.71 0.43 -1.55
N VAL A 116 -30.78 0.93 -2.18
CA VAL A 116 -31.47 2.18 -1.82
C VAL A 116 -32.95 1.86 -1.56
N PRO A 117 -33.57 2.39 -0.50
CA PRO A 117 -35.01 2.21 -0.29
C PRO A 117 -35.81 2.82 -1.44
N ILE A 118 -36.88 2.14 -1.86
CA ILE A 118 -37.75 2.62 -2.94
C ILE A 118 -39.22 2.59 -2.53
N ARG A 119 -39.93 3.71 -2.74
CA ARG A 119 -41.37 3.82 -2.48
C ARG A 119 -42.19 3.35 -3.67
N GLY A 120 -43.28 2.63 -3.36
CA GLY A 120 -44.27 2.21 -4.33
C GLY A 120 -43.83 1.11 -5.30
N GLY A 121 -42.63 0.55 -5.11
CA GLY A 121 -42.10 -0.54 -5.92
C GLY A 121 -42.70 -1.90 -5.59
N GLU A 122 -42.57 -2.85 -6.53
CA GLU A 122 -42.83 -4.29 -6.30
C GLU A 122 -41.96 -4.90 -5.18
N ILE A 123 -40.79 -4.30 -4.92
CA ILE A 123 -39.81 -4.70 -3.90
C ILE A 123 -39.40 -3.42 -3.14
N PRO A 124 -39.19 -3.46 -1.81
CA PRO A 124 -38.91 -2.27 -1.01
C PRO A 124 -37.48 -1.70 -1.18
N MET A 125 -36.56 -2.44 -1.80
CA MET A 125 -35.17 -2.04 -1.98
C MET A 125 -34.76 -2.13 -3.46
N LEU A 126 -34.13 -1.07 -3.97
CA LEU A 126 -33.56 -1.00 -5.31
C LEU A 126 -32.06 -1.33 -5.26
N PRO A 127 -31.58 -2.37 -5.95
CA PRO A 127 -30.15 -2.60 -6.11
C PRO A 127 -29.54 -1.54 -7.03
N VAL A 128 -28.49 -0.90 -6.55
CA VAL A 128 -27.76 0.15 -7.27
C VAL A 128 -26.28 -0.15 -7.32
N ARG A 129 -25.60 0.42 -8.31
CA ARG A 129 -24.14 0.38 -8.40
C ARG A 129 -23.59 1.72 -8.85
N SER A 130 -22.33 2.00 -8.56
CA SER A 130 -21.62 3.10 -9.19
C SER A 130 -21.36 2.79 -10.67
N SER A 131 -21.38 3.83 -11.51
CA SER A 131 -21.06 3.69 -12.94
C SER A 131 -19.57 3.36 -13.15
N GLN A 132 -18.69 3.88 -12.28
CA GLN A 132 -17.24 3.68 -12.30
C GLN A 132 -16.72 3.29 -10.92
N ALA A 133 -15.45 2.86 -10.85
CA ALA A 133 -14.81 2.50 -9.58
C ALA A 133 -14.52 3.75 -8.74
N ILE A 134 -14.92 3.70 -7.46
CA ILE A 134 -14.72 4.77 -6.48
C ILE A 134 -13.43 4.46 -5.69
N PRO A 135 -12.57 5.46 -5.41
CA PRO A 135 -11.44 5.31 -4.50
C PRO A 135 -11.87 4.80 -3.11
N MET A 136 -11.10 3.89 -2.52
CA MET A 136 -11.42 3.30 -1.21
C MET A 136 -11.62 4.37 -0.12
N ALA A 137 -10.80 5.43 -0.16
CA ALA A 137 -10.88 6.55 0.80
C ALA A 137 -12.26 7.25 0.80
N LYS A 138 -12.98 7.23 -0.33
CA LYS A 138 -14.28 7.90 -0.48
C LYS A 138 -15.49 6.97 -0.31
N LEU A 139 -15.27 5.66 -0.13
CA LEU A 139 -16.38 4.70 -0.02
C LEU A 139 -17.26 4.97 1.21
N ILE A 140 -16.67 5.34 2.34
CA ILE A 140 -17.41 5.60 3.58
C ILE A 140 -18.32 6.82 3.42
N GLU A 141 -17.79 7.91 2.86
CA GLU A 141 -18.54 9.13 2.55
C GLU A 141 -19.68 8.85 1.55
N ALA A 142 -19.38 8.10 0.48
CA ALA A 142 -20.37 7.67 -0.49
C ALA A 142 -21.51 6.88 0.15
N MET A 143 -21.21 5.94 1.05
CA MET A 143 -22.22 5.15 1.76
C MET A 143 -23.13 6.02 2.64
N GLN A 144 -22.56 7.00 3.34
CA GLN A 144 -23.34 7.92 4.18
C GLN A 144 -24.29 8.80 3.34
N GLN A 145 -23.84 9.26 2.18
CA GLN A 145 -24.70 10.00 1.26
C GLN A 145 -25.84 9.12 0.70
N ILE A 146 -25.52 7.88 0.31
CA ILE A 146 -26.50 6.93 -0.22
C ILE A 146 -27.57 6.55 0.81
N ALA A 147 -27.21 6.45 2.09
CA ALA A 147 -28.15 6.12 3.16
C ALA A 147 -29.30 7.13 3.31
N ASN A 148 -29.11 8.38 2.87
CA ASN A 148 -30.13 9.43 2.94
C ASN A 148 -30.95 9.56 1.65
N ILE A 149 -30.63 8.79 0.61
CA ILE A 149 -31.34 8.82 -0.67
C ILE A 149 -32.50 7.83 -0.62
N GLU A 150 -33.65 8.23 -1.19
CA GLU A 150 -34.82 7.38 -1.36
C GLU A 150 -35.33 7.49 -2.80
N GLY A 151 -35.58 6.35 -3.44
CA GLY A 151 -36.10 6.28 -4.81
C GLY A 151 -37.62 6.20 -4.85
N ASN A 152 -38.21 6.50 -6.01
CA ASN A 152 -39.63 6.28 -6.29
C ASN A 152 -39.79 5.39 -7.50
N ALA A 153 -40.67 4.39 -7.42
CA ALA A 153 -41.04 3.57 -8.57
C ALA A 153 -41.95 4.37 -9.55
N PRO A 154 -41.94 4.06 -10.87
CA PRO A 154 -41.17 3.00 -11.51
C PRO A 154 -39.75 3.44 -11.88
N VAL A 155 -38.79 2.52 -11.76
CA VAL A 155 -37.38 2.73 -12.13
C VAL A 155 -36.97 1.66 -13.14
N LYS A 156 -36.19 2.02 -14.16
CA LYS A 156 -35.62 1.10 -15.15
C LYS A 156 -34.14 0.83 -14.86
N THR A 157 -33.66 -0.32 -15.29
CA THR A 157 -32.22 -0.60 -15.28
C THR A 157 -31.47 0.46 -16.08
N GLY A 158 -30.40 1.01 -15.49
CA GLY A 158 -29.59 2.08 -16.07
C GLY A 158 -30.01 3.49 -15.68
N ASP A 159 -31.16 3.66 -15.01
CA ASP A 159 -31.59 4.98 -14.53
C ASP A 159 -30.61 5.53 -13.47
N VAL A 160 -30.37 6.83 -13.54
CA VAL A 160 -29.48 7.54 -12.62
C VAL A 160 -30.26 7.90 -11.36
N ILE A 161 -29.81 7.40 -10.22
CA ILE A 161 -30.39 7.68 -8.89
C ILE A 161 -29.74 8.91 -8.25
N CYS A 162 -28.43 9.08 -8.46
CA CYS A 162 -27.67 10.23 -7.98
C CYS A 162 -26.55 10.57 -8.97
N GLN A 163 -26.44 11.85 -9.33
CA GLN A 163 -25.45 12.37 -10.26
C GLN A 163 -24.37 13.08 -9.44
N ASP A 164 -23.25 12.39 -9.18
CA ASP A 164 -22.15 12.75 -8.26
C ASP A 164 -22.30 12.23 -6.82
N ILE A 165 -21.60 11.12 -6.54
CA ILE A 165 -21.46 10.54 -5.20
C ILE A 165 -20.11 10.98 -4.61
N ALA A 166 -20.10 11.50 -3.37
CA ALA A 166 -18.90 11.89 -2.61
C ALA A 166 -17.97 12.86 -3.37
N HIS A 167 -18.57 13.77 -4.17
CA HIS A 167 -17.84 14.77 -4.96
C HIS A 167 -16.76 14.14 -5.84
N THR A 168 -17.09 13.03 -6.49
CA THR A 168 -16.19 12.28 -7.39
C THR A 168 -16.53 12.48 -8.86
N GLY A 169 -17.70 13.03 -9.18
CA GLY A 169 -18.27 13.05 -10.51
C GLY A 169 -18.82 11.69 -10.97
N ILE A 170 -18.82 10.67 -10.10
CA ILE A 170 -19.31 9.33 -10.42
C ILE A 170 -20.81 9.24 -10.13
N THR A 171 -21.55 8.61 -11.03
CA THR A 171 -23.01 8.46 -10.93
C THR A 171 -23.42 7.14 -10.27
N LEU A 172 -24.53 7.16 -9.52
CA LEU A 172 -25.19 5.99 -8.98
C LEU A 172 -26.31 5.56 -9.94
N ILE A 173 -26.29 4.30 -10.37
CA ILE A 173 -27.22 3.75 -11.36
C ILE A 173 -27.99 2.55 -10.83
N ALA A 174 -29.24 2.42 -11.27
CA ALA A 174 -30.10 1.30 -10.95
C ALA A 174 -29.69 0.03 -11.72
N CYS A 175 -29.57 -1.10 -11.02
CA CYS A 175 -29.24 -2.39 -11.64
C CYS A 175 -30.47 -3.14 -12.14
N ARG A 176 -31.64 -2.88 -11.55
CA ARG A 176 -32.88 -3.64 -11.81
C ARG A 176 -34.04 -2.70 -12.10
N THR A 177 -34.85 -3.09 -13.08
CA THR A 177 -36.16 -2.47 -13.32
C THR A 177 -37.13 -2.85 -12.20
N ILE A 178 -37.69 -1.86 -11.53
CA ILE A 178 -38.72 -2.00 -10.48
C ILE A 178 -39.99 -1.32 -10.98
N LEU A 179 -41.05 -2.11 -11.13
CA LEU A 179 -42.38 -1.61 -11.48
C LEU A 179 -43.11 -1.11 -10.24
N ASN A 180 -44.12 -0.28 -10.46
CA ASN A 180 -45.07 0.08 -9.41
C ASN A 180 -45.83 -1.16 -8.92
N SER A 181 -46.13 -1.22 -7.63
CA SER A 181 -46.88 -2.33 -7.01
C SER A 181 -48.20 -2.61 -7.73
N ARG A 182 -48.96 -1.56 -8.08
CA ARG A 182 -50.22 -1.69 -8.85
C ARG A 182 -50.00 -2.30 -10.24
N THR A 183 -48.97 -1.85 -10.94
CA THR A 183 -48.64 -2.31 -12.30
C THR A 183 -48.11 -3.74 -12.29
N TRP A 184 -47.34 -4.11 -11.27
CA TRP A 184 -46.85 -5.48 -11.09
C TRP A 184 -48.00 -6.47 -10.86
N VAL A 185 -48.96 -6.14 -9.98
CA VAL A 185 -50.15 -6.98 -9.74
C VAL A 185 -50.97 -7.16 -11.01
N ALA A 186 -51.11 -6.13 -11.83
CA ALA A 186 -51.85 -6.22 -13.10
C ALA A 186 -51.15 -7.10 -14.15
N ARG A 187 -49.81 -7.19 -14.11
CA ARG A 187 -49.02 -7.98 -15.06
C ARG A 187 -48.96 -9.47 -14.70
N ASN A 188 -49.11 -9.80 -13.43
CA ASN A 188 -48.94 -11.16 -12.90
C ASN A 188 -50.27 -11.81 -12.46
N LYS A 189 -51.40 -11.19 -12.78
CA LYS A 189 -52.73 -11.82 -12.74
C LYS A 189 -53.06 -12.39 -14.10
#